data_AF-A0A848UY69-F1
#
_entry.id   AF-A0A848UY69-F1
#
_cell.length_a   1.000
_cell.length_b   1.000
_cell.length_c   1.000
_cell.angle_alpha   90.00
_cell.angle_beta   90.00
_cell.angle_gamma   90.00
#
_symmetry.space_group_name_H-M   'P 1'
#
loop_
_entity.id
_entity.type
_entity.pdbx_description
1 polymer ?
#
loop_
_entity_poly.entity_id
_entity_poly.type
_entity_poly.pdbx_seq_one_letter_code
_entity_poly.pdbx_strand_id
1 'polypeptide(L)'
;MAFFKEGEMVKLGHIQAQNDWLVEQFEGKPYYVLLQGGFGATFEPEVREWARSPERAKYVAADAFVVKTLAHKLMINFYLTYHKPNHPTKVFSSVDKARNWLLKKMEEAS
;
A
#
# COMPACT_ATOMS: atom_id res chain seq x y z
N MET A 1 5.20 -8.25 0.94
CA MET A 1 3.90 -8.09 1.65
C MET A 1 4.16 -7.28 2.91
N ALA A 2 3.48 -6.16 3.09
CA ALA A 2 3.55 -5.36 4.31
C ALA A 2 2.39 -5.76 5.23
N PHE A 3 2.72 -6.21 6.45
CA PHE A 3 1.75 -6.56 7.48
C PHE A 3 1.95 -5.67 8.71
N PHE A 4 0.91 -4.93 9.09
CA PHE A 4 0.92 -4.08 10.28
C PHE A 4 0.23 -4.81 11.44
N LYS A 5 0.84 -4.77 12.62
CA LYS A 5 0.34 -5.47 13.82
C LYS A 5 -0.96 -4.87 14.33
N GLU A 6 -1.68 -5.64 15.13
CA GLU A 6 -2.91 -5.16 15.76
C GLU A 6 -2.65 -3.93 16.65
N GLY A 7 -3.52 -2.93 16.55
CA GLY A 7 -3.40 -1.67 17.28
C GLY A 7 -2.19 -0.80 16.91
N GLU A 8 -1.40 -1.18 15.90
CA GLU A 8 -0.20 -0.44 15.55
C GLU A 8 -0.54 0.93 14.94
N MET A 9 0.10 1.97 15.47
CA MET A 9 0.14 3.28 14.83
C MET A 9 1.39 3.37 13.97
N VAL A 10 1.18 3.29 12.65
CA VAL A 10 2.24 3.33 11.67
C VAL A 10 2.66 4.79 11.44
N LYS A 11 3.94 5.05 11.66
CA LYS A 11 4.56 6.38 11.54
C LYS A 11 5.22 6.57 10.19
N LEU A 12 5.35 7.83 9.76
CA LEU A 12 5.97 8.16 8.47
C LEU A 12 7.39 7.58 8.32
N GLY A 13 8.24 7.74 9.34
CA GLY A 13 9.62 7.25 9.30
C GLY A 13 9.74 5.74 9.11
N HIS A 14 8.79 4.95 9.62
CA HIS A 14 8.79 3.49 9.42
C HIS A 14 8.53 3.13 7.96
N ILE A 15 7.62 3.87 7.31
CA ILE A 15 7.25 3.63 5.92
C ILE A 15 8.34 4.11 4.97
N GLN A 16 9.00 5.24 5.25
CA GLN A 16 10.13 5.72 4.46
C GLN A 16 11.31 4.74 4.50
N ALA A 17 11.68 4.27 5.70
CA ALA A 17 12.75 3.28 5.83
C ALA A 17 12.42 1.96 5.10
N GLN A 18 11.16 1.52 5.14
CA GLN A 18 10.72 0.35 4.36
C GLN A 18 10.83 0.60 2.85
N ASN A 19 10.43 1.79 2.37
CA ASN A 19 10.53 2.13 0.97
C ASN A 19 11.97 2.16 0.48
N ASP A 20 12.87 2.76 1.24
CA ASP A 20 14.30 2.83 0.87
C ASP A 20 14.91 1.44 0.74
N TRP A 21 14.60 0.57 1.71
CA TRP A 21 15.01 -0.84 1.63
C TRP A 21 14.43 -1.54 0.40
N LEU A 22 13.14 -1.36 0.09
CA LEU A 22 12.51 -1.94 -1.10
C LEU A 22 13.18 -1.43 -2.39
N VAL A 23 13.43 -0.12 -2.48
CA VAL A 23 14.09 0.47 -3.65
C VAL A 23 15.47 -0.14 -3.85
N GLU A 24 16.23 -0.36 -2.79
CA GLU A 24 17.52 -1.06 -2.85
C GLU A 24 17.36 -2.50 -3.33
N GLN A 25 16.44 -3.28 -2.73
CA GLN A 25 16.23 -4.69 -3.09
C GLN A 25 15.77 -4.89 -4.55
N PHE A 26 15.00 -3.95 -5.08
CA PHE A 26 14.52 -3.99 -6.46
C PHE A 26 15.43 -3.22 -7.43
N GLU A 27 16.61 -2.75 -6.98
CA GLU A 27 17.57 -1.99 -7.80
C GLU A 27 16.92 -0.78 -8.50
N GLY A 28 15.99 -0.12 -7.80
CA GLY A 28 15.21 1.00 -8.32
C GLY A 28 14.15 0.64 -9.37
N LYS A 29 13.94 -0.65 -9.66
CA LYS A 29 12.87 -1.11 -10.56
C LYS A 29 11.51 -1.01 -9.86
N PRO A 30 10.42 -0.74 -10.61
CA PRO A 30 9.08 -0.70 -10.04
C PRO A 30 8.68 -2.03 -9.39
N TYR A 31 8.01 -1.95 -8.24
CA TYR A 31 7.54 -3.11 -7.48
C TYR A 31 6.04 -3.02 -7.15
N TYR A 32 5.49 -4.16 -6.74
CA TYR A 32 4.07 -4.35 -6.47
C TYR A 32 3.87 -4.61 -4.98
N VAL A 33 2.98 -3.84 -4.34
CA VAL A 33 2.81 -3.89 -2.89
C VAL A 33 1.46 -4.49 -2.53
N LEU A 34 1.49 -5.54 -1.72
CA LEU A 34 0.32 -6.05 -1.01
C LEU A 34 0.39 -5.55 0.44
N LEU A 35 -0.61 -4.75 0.83
CA LEU A 35 -0.74 -4.18 2.17
C LEU A 35 -1.88 -4.84 2.93
N GLN A 36 -1.61 -5.25 4.17
CA GLN A 36 -2.62 -5.80 5.07
C GLN A 36 -2.46 -5.19 6.47
N GLY A 37 -3.50 -4.51 6.96
CA GLY A 37 -3.55 -4.02 8.33
C GLY A 37 -4.20 -5.04 9.27
N GLY A 38 -3.57 -5.29 10.42
CA GLY A 38 -4.19 -5.97 11.55
C GLY A 38 -5.34 -5.16 12.17
N PHE A 39 -6.18 -5.79 12.98
CA PHE A 39 -7.31 -5.11 13.63
C PHE A 39 -6.83 -3.89 14.44
N GLY A 40 -7.48 -2.74 14.28
CA GLY A 40 -7.10 -1.51 14.98
C GLY A 40 -5.81 -0.84 14.49
N ALA A 41 -5.10 -1.40 13.51
CA ALA A 41 -3.94 -0.73 12.91
C ALA A 41 -4.38 0.57 12.19
N THR A 42 -3.59 1.63 12.32
CA THR A 42 -3.88 2.93 11.69
C THR A 42 -2.59 3.61 11.24
N PHE A 43 -2.75 4.70 10.48
CA PHE A 43 -1.64 5.48 9.93
C PHE A 43 -1.73 6.92 10.42
N GLU A 44 -0.57 7.50 10.76
CA GLU A 44 -0.43 8.95 10.91
C GLU A 44 -0.92 9.66 9.62
N PRO A 45 -1.53 10.85 9.73
CA PRO A 45 -1.96 11.63 8.57
C PRO A 45 -0.88 11.80 7.49
N GLU A 46 0.35 12.06 7.92
CA GLU A 46 1.52 12.29 7.10
C GLU A 46 1.88 11.08 6.22
N VAL A 47 1.56 9.86 6.67
CA VAL A 47 1.75 8.65 5.86
C VAL A 47 0.88 8.69 4.61
N ARG A 48 -0.37 9.17 4.72
CA ARG A 48 -1.28 9.27 3.57
C ARG A 48 -0.83 10.34 2.58
N GLU A 49 -0.27 11.44 3.09
CA GLU A 49 0.33 12.49 2.27
C GLU A 49 1.55 11.99 1.52
N TRP A 50 2.45 11.28 2.20
CA TRP A 50 3.66 10.73 1.60
C TRP A 50 3.36 9.56 0.65
N ALA A 51 2.32 8.76 0.89
CA ALA A 51 1.96 7.63 0.04
C ALA A 51 1.62 8.03 -1.41
N ARG A 52 1.37 9.31 -1.69
CA ARG A 52 1.17 9.89 -3.04
C ARG A 52 2.34 10.73 -3.53
N SER A 53 3.44 10.81 -2.78
CA SER A 53 4.59 11.61 -3.18
C SER A 53 5.15 11.11 -4.52
N PRO A 54 5.65 12.02 -5.38
CA PRO A 54 6.37 11.62 -6.59
C PRO A 54 7.57 10.71 -6.30
N GLU A 55 8.18 10.89 -5.12
CA GLU A 55 9.28 10.07 -4.61
C GLU A 55 8.90 8.59 -4.51
N ARG A 56 7.72 8.28 -3.97
CA ARG A 56 7.22 6.90 -3.88
C ARG A 56 6.66 6.43 -5.22
N ALA A 57 5.89 7.28 -5.90
CA ALA A 57 5.12 6.90 -7.08
C ALA A 57 5.99 6.37 -8.24
N LYS A 58 7.26 6.83 -8.36
CA LYS A 58 8.19 6.32 -9.38
C LYS A 58 8.57 4.84 -9.19
N TYR A 59 8.43 4.29 -7.99
CA TYR A 59 8.84 2.92 -7.67
C TYR A 59 7.67 1.96 -7.43
N VAL A 60 6.45 2.46 -7.28
CA VAL A 60 5.29 1.61 -6.99
C VAL A 60 4.45 1.44 -8.26
N ALA A 61 4.46 0.23 -8.82
CA ALA A 61 3.67 -0.10 -10.01
C ALA A 61 2.18 -0.31 -9.67
N ALA A 62 1.88 -0.94 -8.53
CA ALA A 62 0.51 -1.05 -8.03
C ALA A 62 0.46 -1.35 -6.52
N ASP A 63 -0.61 -0.89 -5.87
CA ASP A 63 -0.94 -1.17 -4.47
C ASP A 63 -2.23 -2.01 -4.37
N ALA A 64 -2.18 -3.10 -3.60
CA ALA A 64 -3.35 -3.90 -3.24
C ALA A 64 -3.56 -3.89 -1.72
N PHE A 65 -4.67 -3.29 -1.28
CA PHE A 65 -5.05 -3.22 0.13
C PHE A 65 -6.00 -4.35 0.50
N VAL A 66 -5.65 -5.15 1.51
CA VAL A 66 -6.53 -6.16 2.09
C VAL A 66 -7.11 -5.61 3.39
N VAL A 67 -8.42 -5.33 3.38
CA VAL A 67 -9.15 -4.81 4.54
C VAL A 67 -10.11 -5.86 5.09
N LYS A 68 -10.06 -6.09 6.40
CA LYS A 68 -10.93 -7.04 7.11
C LYS A 68 -12.03 -6.37 7.93
N THR A 69 -11.89 -5.08 8.23
CA THR A 69 -12.80 -4.34 9.11
C THR A 69 -13.55 -3.24 8.35
N LEU A 70 -14.74 -2.88 8.83
CA LEU A 70 -15.51 -1.77 8.29
C LEU A 70 -14.77 -0.43 8.45
N ALA A 71 -14.10 -0.23 9.60
CA ALA A 71 -13.31 0.97 9.87
C ALA A 71 -12.19 1.14 8.84
N HIS A 72 -11.40 0.09 8.57
CA HIS A 72 -10.37 0.15 7.54
C HIS A 72 -10.94 0.36 6.15
N LYS A 73 -12.08 -0.26 5.83
CA LYS A 73 -12.76 -0.06 4.55
C LYS A 73 -13.18 1.42 4.37
N LEU A 74 -13.68 2.07 5.41
CA LEU A 74 -14.04 3.48 5.36
C LEU A 74 -12.80 4.37 5.18
N MET A 75 -11.74 4.11 5.96
CA MET A 75 -10.49 4.85 5.88
C MET A 75 -9.83 4.75 4.50
N ILE A 76 -9.77 3.54 3.93
CA ILE A 76 -9.15 3.36 2.61
C ILE A 76 -10.00 3.96 1.49
N ASN A 77 -11.33 3.87 1.59
CA ASN A 77 -12.22 4.52 0.63
C ASN A 77 -12.03 6.05 0.66
N PHE A 78 -11.94 6.65 1.84
CA PHE A 78 -11.66 8.06 1.99
C PHE A 78 -10.31 8.45 1.36
N TYR A 79 -9.27 7.64 1.60
CA TYR A 79 -7.97 7.80 0.96
C TYR A 79 -8.06 7.75 -0.57
N LEU A 80 -8.72 6.73 -1.14
CA LEU A 80 -8.86 6.59 -2.60
C LEU A 80 -9.64 7.73 -3.24
N THR A 81 -10.73 8.18 -2.61
CA THR A 81 -11.59 9.23 -3.16
C THR A 81 -10.96 10.61 -3.04
N TYR A 82 -10.34 10.92 -1.90
CA TYR A 82 -9.84 12.26 -1.61
C TYR A 82 -8.37 12.45 -2.04
N HIS A 83 -7.52 11.44 -1.84
CA HIS A 83 -6.08 11.55 -2.04
C HIS A 83 -5.60 11.04 -3.40
N LYS A 84 -6.45 10.29 -4.15
CA LYS A 84 -6.26 9.85 -5.54
C LYS A 84 -4.82 9.39 -5.85
N PRO A 85 -4.46 8.13 -5.57
CA PRO A 85 -3.13 7.60 -5.84
C PRO A 85 -2.74 7.78 -7.32
N ASN A 86 -1.45 8.06 -7.56
CA ASN A 86 -0.90 8.27 -8.92
C ASN A 86 -0.66 6.95 -9.68
N HIS A 87 -0.90 5.81 -9.04
CA HIS A 87 -0.68 4.47 -9.56
C HIS A 87 -1.88 3.57 -9.26
N PRO A 88 -2.08 2.48 -10.04
CA PRO A 88 -3.16 1.52 -9.82
C PRO A 88 -3.23 1.07 -8.36
N THR A 89 -4.35 1.38 -7.72
CA THR A 89 -4.59 1.02 -6.33
C THR A 89 -5.96 0.36 -6.18
N LYS A 90 -6.03 -0.79 -5.51
CA LYS A 90 -7.30 -1.52 -5.35
C LYS A 90 -7.45 -2.15 -3.97
N VAL A 91 -8.69 -2.23 -3.49
CA VAL A 91 -9.05 -2.78 -2.18
C VAL A 91 -9.70 -4.15 -2.37
N PHE A 92 -9.35 -5.09 -1.49
CA PHE A 92 -9.79 -6.48 -1.52
C PHE A 92 -10.20 -6.93 -0.12
N SER A 93 -11.08 -7.92 -0.08
CA SER A 93 -11.49 -8.59 1.17
C SER A 93 -10.64 -9.82 1.52
N SER A 94 -9.78 -10.29 0.59
CA SER A 94 -8.89 -11.43 0.84
C SER A 94 -7.52 -11.22 0.20
N VAL A 95 -6.51 -11.84 0.82
CA VAL A 95 -5.12 -11.82 0.34
C VAL A 95 -5.00 -12.47 -1.03
N ASP A 96 -5.71 -13.58 -1.28
CA ASP A 96 -5.62 -14.28 -2.56
C ASP A 96 -6.14 -13.43 -3.72
N LYS A 97 -7.24 -12.70 -3.53
CA LYS A 97 -7.77 -11.80 -4.57
C LYS A 97 -6.82 -10.64 -4.85
N ALA A 98 -6.23 -10.07 -3.80
CA ALA A 98 -5.23 -9.02 -3.92
C ALA A 98 -3.99 -9.52 -4.68
N ARG A 99 -3.46 -10.69 -4.30
CA ARG A 99 -2.30 -11.32 -4.95
C ARG A 99 -2.57 -11.61 -6.42
N ASN A 100 -3.69 -12.25 -6.75
CA ASN A 100 -4.03 -12.57 -8.14
C ASN A 100 -4.14 -11.32 -9.01
N TRP A 101 -4.67 -10.23 -8.45
CA TRP A 101 -4.73 -8.95 -9.18
C TRP A 101 -3.36 -8.33 -9.41
N LEU A 102 -2.46 -8.38 -8.42
CA LEU A 102 -1.08 -7.90 -8.58
C LEU A 102 -0.30 -8.74 -9.61
N LEU A 103 -0.42 -10.07 -9.56
CA LEU A 103 0.22 -10.96 -10.53
C LEU A 103 -0.23 -10.66 -11.96
N LYS A 104 -1.55 -10.47 -12.16
CA LYS A 104 -2.07 -10.05 -13.45
C LYS A 104 -1.48 -8.70 -13.90
N LYS A 105 -1.31 -7.75 -12.98
CA LYS A 105 -0.68 -6.46 -13.30
C LYS A 105 0.80 -6.59 -13.69
N MET A 106 1.51 -7.53 -13.06
CA MET A 106 2.89 -7.85 -13.41
C MET A 106 3.01 -8.44 -14.82
N GLU A 107 2.10 -9.36 -15.18
CA GLU A 107 2.04 -9.95 -16.52
C GLU A 107 1.71 -8.91 -17.60
N GLU A 108 0.79 -7.98 -17.32
CA GLU A 108 0.42 -6.89 -18.26
C GLU A 108 1.57 -5.90 -18.51
N ALA A 109 2.58 -5.85 -17.65
CA ALA A 109 3.72 -4.95 -17.72
C ALA A 109 5.00 -5.59 -18.30
N SER A 110 4.98 -6.90 -18.57
CA SER A 110 6.09 -7.67 -19.14
C SER A 110 5.97 -7.76 -20.66
#